data_AF-A0AAW2WSE3-F1
#
_entry.id   AF-A0AAW2WSE3-F1
#
_cell.length_a   1.000
_cell.length_b   1.000
_cell.length_c   1.000
_cell.angle_alpha   90.00
_cell.angle_beta   90.00
_cell.angle_gamma   90.00
#
_symmetry.space_group_name_H-M   'P 1'
#
loop_
_entity.id
_entity.type
_entity.pdbx_description
1 polymer ?
#
loop_
_entity_poly.entity_id
_entity_poly.type
_entity_poly.pdbx_seq_one_letter_code
_entity_poly.pdbx_strand_id
1 'polypeptide(L)'
;MNPRALYMPCACHSLNLTLSDMVHSCVKAISFFRVVQRIYTLFSSSTKRWKVLLDHVFGLTVKSLSNTHWKSRIKSVKAIRFQTSELRSALLELHRACEDAMSKSEAKSLADSIESFRVST
;
A
#
# COMPACT_ATOMS: atom_id res chain seq x y z
N MET A 1 35.65 -32.64 33.30
CA MET A 1 35.01 -31.36 33.67
C MET A 1 35.85 -30.23 33.08
N ASN A 2 35.37 -29.53 32.04
CA ASN A 2 36.11 -28.52 31.28
C ASN A 2 35.72 -27.09 31.75
N PRO A 3 36.67 -26.24 32.18
CA PRO A 3 36.39 -24.92 32.77
C PRO A 3 36.32 -23.76 31.75
N ARG A 4 35.91 -24.00 30.49
CA ARG A 4 35.64 -22.94 29.49
C ARG A 4 34.25 -23.04 28.84
N ALA A 5 33.21 -23.16 29.66
CA ALA A 5 31.87 -22.82 29.20
C ALA A 5 31.63 -21.35 29.52
N LEU A 6 32.04 -20.46 28.61
CA LEU A 6 31.57 -19.08 28.62
C LEU A 6 30.05 -19.12 28.45
N TYR A 7 29.35 -18.77 29.51
CA TYR A 7 27.91 -18.57 29.51
C TYR A 7 27.62 -17.40 28.56
N MET A 8 27.25 -17.74 27.33
CA MET A 8 26.71 -16.79 26.36
C MET A 8 25.23 -16.64 26.68
N PRO A 9 24.78 -15.54 27.30
CA PRO A 9 23.35 -15.30 27.46
C PRO A 9 22.75 -15.27 26.06
N CYS A 10 21.79 -16.16 25.81
CA CYS A 10 21.12 -16.28 24.54
C CYS A 10 20.67 -14.88 24.07
N ALA A 11 21.06 -14.49 22.86
CA ALA A 11 20.61 -13.26 22.20
C ALA A 11 19.08 -13.20 21.97
N CYS A 12 18.31 -14.10 22.57
CA CYS A 12 16.84 -14.12 22.58
C CYS A 12 16.20 -13.02 23.43
N HIS A 13 16.95 -12.24 24.22
CA HIS A 13 16.34 -11.24 25.11
C HIS A 13 16.46 -9.77 24.67
N SER A 14 17.05 -9.49 23.50
CA SER A 14 17.02 -8.14 22.89
C SER A 14 16.38 -8.12 21.50
N LEU A 15 15.53 -9.11 21.22
CA LEU A 15 14.75 -9.22 19.98
C LEU A 15 13.28 -8.81 20.15
N ASN A 16 12.94 -8.10 21.23
CA ASN A 16 11.54 -7.78 21.53
C ASN A 16 11.03 -6.45 20.97
N LEU A 17 11.92 -5.62 20.41
CA LEU A 17 11.52 -4.37 19.71
C LEU A 17 11.58 -4.53 18.18
N THR A 18 12.67 -5.10 17.67
CA THR A 18 12.83 -5.33 16.22
C THR A 18 11.83 -6.33 15.66
N LEU A 19 11.46 -7.38 16.41
CA LEU A 19 10.43 -8.31 15.96
C LEU A 19 9.04 -7.66 15.92
N SER A 20 8.70 -6.83 16.92
CA SER A 20 7.42 -6.11 16.96
C SER A 20 7.30 -5.11 15.81
N ASP A 21 8.36 -4.31 15.57
CA ASP A 21 8.41 -3.38 14.46
C ASP A 21 8.41 -4.09 13.10
N MET A 22 9.08 -5.23 12.97
CA MET A 22 9.04 -6.05 11.75
C MET A 22 7.66 -6.67 11.54
N VAL A 23 7.01 -7.20 12.58
CA VAL A 23 5.65 -7.75 12.51
C VAL A 23 4.66 -6.64 12.13
N HIS A 24 4.77 -5.48 12.78
CA HIS A 24 3.93 -4.33 12.50
C HIS A 24 4.18 -3.76 11.10
N SER A 25 5.44 -3.70 10.66
CA SER A 25 5.83 -3.34 9.29
C SER A 25 5.27 -4.34 8.28
N CYS A 26 5.34 -5.64 8.55
CA CYS A 26 4.76 -6.68 7.71
C CYS A 26 3.23 -6.56 7.63
N VAL A 27 2.54 -6.31 8.75
CA VAL A 27 1.07 -6.12 8.78
C VAL A 27 0.66 -4.83 8.06
N LYS A 28 1.38 -3.72 8.29
CA LYS A 28 1.17 -2.45 7.58
C LYS A 28 1.45 -2.60 6.09
N ALA A 29 2.51 -3.30 5.70
CA ALA A 29 2.86 -3.57 4.32
C ALA A 29 1.83 -4.46 3.62
N ILE A 30 1.36 -5.53 4.26
CA ILE A 30 0.27 -6.37 3.73
C ILE A 30 -0.99 -5.54 3.54
N SER A 31 -1.36 -4.74 4.54
CA SER A 31 -2.54 -3.85 4.47
C SER A 31 -2.40 -2.83 3.35
N PHE A 32 -1.21 -2.26 3.18
CA PHE A 32 -0.88 -1.35 2.10
C PHE A 32 -1.05 -2.02 0.73
N PHE A 33 -0.42 -3.18 0.50
CA PHE A 33 -0.53 -3.90 -0.79
C PHE A 33 -1.97 -4.32 -1.08
N ARG A 34 -2.77 -4.63 -0.05
CA ARG A 34 -4.21 -4.89 -0.21
C ARG A 34 -4.96 -3.65 -0.68
N VAL A 35 -4.65 -2.47 -0.15
CA VAL A 35 -5.22 -1.20 -0.63
C VAL A 35 -4.81 -0.92 -2.07
N VAL A 36 -3.53 -1.12 -2.42
CA VAL A 36 -3.03 -0.98 -3.82
C VAL A 36 -3.81 -1.89 -4.77
N GLN A 37 -4.00 -3.15 -4.38
CA GLN A 37 -4.71 -4.13 -5.19
C GLN A 37 -6.17 -3.71 -5.41
N ARG A 38 -6.85 -3.20 -4.38
CA ARG A 38 -8.24 -2.72 -4.49
C ARG A 38 -8.37 -1.50 -5.40
N ILE A 39 -7.44 -0.54 -5.30
CA ILE A 39 -7.36 0.61 -6.21
C ILE A 39 -7.21 0.12 -7.65
N TYR A 40 -6.27 -0.81 -7.89
CA TYR A 40 -6.08 -1.40 -9.20
C TYR A 40 -7.37 -2.03 -9.73
N THR A 41 -8.01 -2.91 -8.95
CA THR A 41 -9.25 -3.58 -9.35
C THR A 41 -10.38 -2.59 -9.65
N LEU A 42 -10.54 -1.57 -8.81
CA LEU A 42 -11.57 -0.55 -8.96
C LEU A 42 -11.39 0.23 -10.27
N PHE A 43 -10.18 0.70 -10.55
CA PHE A 43 -9.90 1.48 -11.77
C PHE A 43 -9.79 0.60 -13.03
N SER A 44 -9.28 -0.63 -12.93
CA SER A 44 -9.15 -1.53 -14.08
C SER A 44 -10.48 -2.14 -14.52
N SER A 45 -11.52 -2.06 -13.69
CA SER A 45 -12.87 -2.55 -14.01
C SER A 45 -13.53 -1.81 -15.18
N SER A 46 -13.05 -0.62 -15.55
CA SER A 46 -13.60 0.18 -16.64
C SER A 46 -12.54 1.06 -17.26
N THR A 47 -12.49 1.10 -18.60
CA THR A 47 -11.60 2.00 -19.34
C THR A 47 -11.83 3.47 -19.03
N LYS A 48 -13.07 3.87 -18.72
CA LYS A 48 -13.41 5.23 -18.28
C LYS A 48 -12.78 5.55 -16.93
N ARG A 49 -12.90 4.65 -15.95
CA ARG A 49 -12.30 4.79 -14.62
C ARG A 49 -10.78 4.82 -14.74
N TRP A 50 -10.20 3.94 -15.55
CA TRP A 50 -8.77 3.92 -15.82
C TRP A 50 -8.25 5.25 -16.38
N LYS A 51 -9.02 5.91 -17.25
CA LYS A 51 -8.67 7.23 -17.77
C LYS A 51 -8.61 8.30 -16.67
N VAL A 52 -9.61 8.33 -15.79
CA VAL A 52 -9.61 9.25 -14.62
C VAL A 52 -8.34 9.09 -13.77
N LEU A 53 -7.89 7.84 -13.56
CA LEU A 53 -6.65 7.57 -12.84
C LEU A 53 -5.43 8.14 -13.56
N LEU A 54 -5.33 7.95 -14.88
CA LEU A 54 -4.20 8.44 -15.67
C LEU A 54 -4.19 9.96 -15.81
N ASP A 55 -5.35 10.61 -15.83
CA ASP A 55 -5.48 12.07 -15.91
C ASP A 55 -4.95 12.74 -14.62
N HIS A 56 -5.01 12.04 -13.49
CA HIS A 56 -4.50 12.53 -12.21
C HIS A 56 -3.08 12.09 -11.89
N VAL A 57 -2.72 10.85 -12.24
CA VAL A 57 -1.51 10.20 -11.73
C VAL A 57 -0.54 9.91 -12.88
N PHE A 58 0.34 10.87 -13.16
CA PHE A 58 1.22 10.83 -14.31
C PHE A 58 2.33 9.77 -14.18
N GLY A 59 2.53 8.98 -15.25
CA GLY A 59 3.56 7.93 -15.29
C GLY A 59 3.18 6.63 -14.58
N LEU A 60 1.95 6.52 -14.06
CA LEU A 60 1.46 5.31 -13.43
C LEU A 60 0.98 4.33 -14.51
N THR A 61 1.73 3.24 -14.70
CA THR A 61 1.39 2.22 -15.71
C THR A 61 0.65 1.05 -15.06
N VAL A 62 -0.16 0.31 -15.83
CA VAL A 62 -0.78 -0.96 -15.40
C VAL A 62 0.27 -1.90 -14.79
N LYS A 63 1.44 -1.97 -15.42
CA LYS A 63 2.60 -2.76 -14.96
C LYS A 63 3.22 -2.28 -13.64
N SER A 64 2.90 -1.06 -13.21
CA SER A 64 3.36 -0.49 -11.94
C SER A 64 2.48 -0.92 -10.77
N LEU A 65 1.22 -1.30 -11.02
CA LEU A 65 0.26 -1.75 -10.00
C LEU A 65 0.07 -3.27 -9.98
N SER A 66 0.50 -3.98 -11.02
CA SER A 66 0.41 -5.43 -11.09
C SER A 66 1.31 -6.09 -10.03
N ASN A 67 0.72 -6.74 -9.03
CA ASN A 67 1.42 -7.22 -7.84
C ASN A 67 2.28 -8.50 -8.06
N THR A 68 2.36 -9.00 -9.29
CA THR A 68 2.99 -10.30 -9.63
C THR A 68 4.52 -10.27 -9.67
N HIS A 69 5.17 -9.12 -9.50
CA HIS A 69 6.63 -9.01 -9.62
C HIS A 69 7.22 -7.99 -8.63
N TRP A 70 8.33 -8.34 -7.95
CA TRP A 70 9.00 -7.48 -6.96
C TRP A 70 9.30 -6.07 -7.48
N LYS A 71 9.71 -5.96 -8.75
CA LYS A 71 9.99 -4.67 -9.41
C LYS A 71 8.74 -3.80 -9.56
N SER A 72 7.57 -4.42 -9.72
CA SER A 72 6.28 -3.73 -9.72
C SER A 72 5.91 -3.29 -8.30
N ARG A 73 6.15 -4.11 -7.27
CA ARG A 73 5.90 -3.72 -5.88
C ARG A 73 6.67 -2.46 -5.47
N ILE A 74 7.94 -2.35 -5.84
CA ILE A 74 8.74 -1.13 -5.57
C ILE A 74 8.18 0.09 -6.32
N LYS A 75 7.71 -0.10 -7.56
CA LYS A 75 7.08 0.98 -8.34
C LYS A 75 5.73 1.39 -7.76
N SER A 76 4.88 0.45 -7.34
CA SER A 76 3.63 0.71 -6.59
C SER A 76 3.90 1.53 -5.32
N VAL A 77 4.90 1.11 -4.52
CA VAL A 77 5.27 1.80 -3.29
C VAL A 77 5.73 3.23 -3.58
N LYS A 78 6.59 3.43 -4.60
CA LYS A 78 7.04 4.76 -5.01
C LYS A 78 5.88 5.62 -5.52
N ALA A 79 5.03 5.06 -6.38
CA ALA A 79 3.89 5.76 -6.96
C ALA A 79 2.95 6.25 -5.86
N ILE A 80 2.62 5.40 -4.89
CA ILE A 80 1.73 5.81 -3.80
C ILE A 80 2.42 6.77 -2.85
N ARG A 81 3.68 6.53 -2.44
CA ARG A 81 4.41 7.42 -1.52
C ARG A 81 4.54 8.84 -2.07
N PHE A 82 4.82 8.97 -3.36
CA PHE A 82 5.09 10.26 -3.98
C PHE A 82 3.88 10.89 -4.66
N GLN A 83 2.85 10.11 -4.99
CA GLN A 83 1.66 10.58 -5.71
C GLN A 83 0.37 10.28 -4.92
N THR A 84 0.49 10.29 -3.58
CA THR A 84 -0.62 10.01 -2.65
C THR A 84 -1.78 11.00 -2.87
N SER A 85 -1.43 12.26 -3.07
CA SER A 85 -2.39 13.37 -3.20
C SER A 85 -3.19 13.24 -4.50
N GLU A 86 -2.51 12.91 -5.58
CA GLU A 86 -3.03 12.71 -6.92
C GLU A 86 -3.95 11.48 -6.97
N LEU A 87 -3.52 10.40 -6.32
CA LEU A 87 -4.30 9.18 -6.20
C LEU A 87 -5.58 9.39 -5.38
N ARG A 88 -5.50 10.20 -4.31
CA ARG A 88 -6.67 10.62 -3.54
C ARG A 88 -7.62 11.46 -4.39
N SER A 89 -7.12 12.42 -5.16
CA SER A 89 -7.94 13.23 -6.06
C SER A 89 -8.66 12.36 -7.10
N ALA A 90 -7.96 11.40 -7.71
CA ALA A 90 -8.57 10.45 -8.65
C ALA A 90 -9.69 9.63 -8.01
N LEU A 91 -9.52 9.18 -6.76
CA LEU A 91 -10.55 8.44 -6.02
C LEU A 91 -11.75 9.31 -5.64
N LEU A 92 -11.52 10.58 -5.27
CA LEU A 92 -12.59 11.52 -4.98
C LEU A 92 -13.37 11.92 -6.24
N GLU A 93 -12.70 12.07 -7.38
CA GLU A 93 -13.37 12.25 -8.66
C GLU A 93 -14.20 11.03 -9.01
N LEU A 94 -13.64 9.82 -8.88
CA LEU A 94 -14.37 8.58 -9.13
C LEU A 94 -15.60 8.45 -8.21
N HIS A 95 -15.48 8.84 -6.94
CA HIS A 95 -16.60 8.87 -6.00
C HIS A 95 -17.73 9.80 -6.47
N ARG A 96 -17.39 10.96 -7.03
CA ARG A 96 -18.38 11.92 -7.57
C ARG A 96 -18.99 11.43 -8.89
N ALA A 97 -18.21 10.75 -9.72
CA ALA A 97 -18.60 10.32 -11.07
C ALA A 97 -19.30 8.96 -11.12
N CYS A 98 -19.13 8.08 -10.13
CA CYS A 98 -19.90 6.83 -10.07
C CYS A 98 -21.37 7.10 -9.75
N GLU A 99 -22.26 6.21 -10.21
CA GLU A 99 -23.65 6.17 -9.75
C GLU A 99 -23.88 5.02 -8.78
N ASP A 100 -23.11 3.93 -8.92
CA ASP A 100 -23.26 2.75 -8.10
C ASP A 100 -22.75 2.96 -6.66
N ALA A 101 -23.61 2.65 -5.70
CA ALA A 101 -23.35 2.89 -4.27
C ALA A 101 -22.10 2.14 -3.77
N MET A 102 -21.83 0.96 -4.33
CA MET A 102 -20.68 0.12 -3.95
C MET A 102 -19.35 0.78 -4.34
N SER A 103 -19.19 1.20 -5.61
CA SER A 103 -17.96 1.87 -6.06
C SER A 103 -17.80 3.25 -5.42
N LYS A 104 -18.90 3.96 -5.11
CA LYS A 104 -18.83 5.21 -4.34
C LYS A 104 -18.25 5.00 -2.95
N SER A 105 -18.80 4.03 -2.22
CA SER A 105 -18.34 3.69 -0.86
C SER A 105 -16.90 3.19 -0.88
N GLU A 106 -16.56 2.34 -1.85
CA GLU A 106 -15.21 1.82 -2.01
C GLU A 106 -14.19 2.91 -2.36
N ALA A 107 -14.51 3.80 -3.31
CA ALA A 107 -13.64 4.91 -3.68
C ALA A 107 -13.36 5.84 -2.48
N LYS A 108 -14.40 6.14 -1.68
CA LYS A 108 -14.27 6.95 -0.47
C LYS A 108 -13.42 6.25 0.60
N SER A 109 -13.70 4.98 0.88
CA SER A 109 -12.93 4.16 1.82
C SER A 109 -11.45 4.06 1.44
N LEU A 110 -11.15 3.91 0.15
CA LEU A 110 -9.77 3.88 -0.35
C LEU A 110 -9.08 5.25 -0.22
N ALA A 111 -9.79 6.36 -0.48
CA ALA A 111 -9.24 7.70 -0.33
C ALA A 111 -8.84 8.01 1.12
N ASP A 112 -9.64 7.57 2.09
CA ASP A 112 -9.37 7.72 3.51
C ASP A 112 -8.24 6.77 3.96
N SER A 113 -8.22 5.54 3.45
CA SER A 113 -7.17 4.55 3.73
C SER A 113 -5.79 5.05 3.27
N ILE A 114 -5.69 5.62 2.08
CA ILE A 114 -4.44 6.14 1.51
C ILE A 114 -3.88 7.32 2.34
N GLU A 115 -4.76 8.16 2.88
CA GLU A 115 -4.36 9.27 3.76
C GLU A 115 -3.72 8.77 5.06
N SER A 116 -4.21 7.66 5.62
CA SER A 116 -3.62 7.06 6.83
C SER A 116 -2.16 6.59 6.63
N PHE A 117 -1.79 6.21 5.41
CA PHE A 117 -0.41 5.80 5.09
C PHE A 117 0.53 6.98 4.86
N ARG A 118 0.00 8.19 4.64
CA ARG A 118 0.81 9.41 4.45
C ARG A 118 1.42 9.93 5.76
N VAL A 119 0.79 9.64 6.90
CA VAL A 119 1.15 10.19 8.23
C VAL A 119 2.15 9.30 9.00
N SER A 120 2.48 8.11 8.48
CA SER A 120 3.33 7.11 9.17
C SER A 120 4.81 7.11 8.76
N THR A 121 5.32 8.13 8.07
CA THR A 121 6.73 8.28 7.65
C THR A 121 7.19 9.70 7.87
#